data_AF-A0A8T1U221-F1
#
_entry.id   AF-A0A8T1U221-F1
#
_cell.length_a   1.000
_cell.length_b   1.000
_cell.length_c   1.000
_cell.angle_alpha   90.00
_cell.angle_beta   90.00
_cell.angle_gamma   90.00
#
_symmetry.space_group_name_H-M   'P 1'
#
loop_
_entity.id
_entity.type
_entity.pdbx_description
1 polymer ?
#
loop_
_entity_poly.entity_id
_entity_poly.type
_entity_poly.pdbx_seq_one_letter_code
_entity_poly.pdbx_strand_id
1 'polypeptide(L)' 'MSSGGFERLLRYVEADSFVDHMQWARRTLGEPPVYPAAMLQTCISWLAGGSYHHIRVNIGTSRAGFYRIVHTVLRAINN' A
#
# COMPACT_ATOMS: atom_id res chain seq x y z
N MET A 1 11.47 -8.61 -10.16
CA MET A 1 11.18 -9.11 -8.79
C MET A 1 10.72 -10.55 -8.91
N SER A 2 11.20 -11.46 -8.06
CA SER A 2 10.73 -12.85 -8.01
C SER A 2 9.44 -12.97 -7.19
N SER A 3 8.68 -14.06 -7.39
CA SER A 3 7.48 -14.36 -6.60
C SER A 3 7.79 -14.44 -5.10
N GLY A 4 8.83 -15.19 -4.71
CA GLY A 4 9.24 -15.32 -3.31
C GLY A 4 9.72 -14.00 -2.69
N GLY A 5 10.34 -13.11 -3.48
CA GLY A 5 10.68 -11.77 -3.01
C GLY A 5 9.44 -10.92 -2.74
N PHE A 6 8.45 -10.97 -3.63
CA PHE A 6 7.18 -10.29 -3.45
C PHE A 6 6.40 -10.80 -2.23
N GLU A 7 6.26 -12.12 -2.09
CA GLU A 7 5.58 -12.73 -0.94
C GLU A 7 6.24 -12.36 0.40
N ARG A 8 7.57 -12.30 0.44
CA ARG A 8 8.28 -11.87 1.65
C ARG A 8 7.96 -10.42 2.02
N LEU A 9 7.97 -9.52 1.04
CA LEU A 9 7.59 -8.12 1.25
C LEU A 9 6.12 -7.99 1.67
N LEU A 10 5.24 -8.78 1.05
CA LEU A 10 3.81 -8.78 1.35
C LEU A 10 3.55 -9.14 2.82
N ARG A 11 4.25 -10.14 3.36
CA ARG A 11 4.13 -10.52 4.78
C ARG A 11 4.49 -9.38 5.75
N TYR A 12 5.52 -8.60 5.44
CA TYR A 12 5.86 -7.43 6.25
C TYR A 12 4.75 -6.37 6.21
N VAL A 13 4.22 -6.10 5.02
CA VAL A 13 3.11 -5.14 4.85
C VAL A 13 1.86 -5.65 5.56
N GLU A 14 1.49 -6.92 5.45
CA GLU A 14 0.33 -7.51 6.13
C GLU A 14 0.42 -7.39 7.66
N ALA A 15 1.61 -7.64 8.23
CA ALA A 15 1.84 -7.53 9.66
C ALA A 15 1.66 -6.10 10.18
N ASP A 16 2.16 -5.09 9.45
CA ASP A 16 2.01 -3.67 9.81
C ASP A 16 0.59 -3.14 9.53
N SER A 17 -0.03 -3.62 8.44
CA SER A 17 -1.37 -3.20 7.99
C SER A 17 -2.49 -3.64 8.92
N PHE A 18 -2.33 -4.75 9.64
CA PHE A 18 -3.37 -5.29 10.53
C PHE A 18 -3.80 -4.27 11.60
N VAL A 19 -2.85 -3.47 12.11
CA VAL A 19 -3.11 -2.42 13.10
C VAL A 19 -3.84 -1.22 12.48
N ASP A 20 -3.46 -0.85 11.26
CA ASP A 20 -3.98 0.36 10.60
C ASP A 20 -5.34 0.11 9.91
N HIS A 21 -5.70 -1.14 9.63
CA HIS A 21 -6.96 -1.52 8.95
C HIS A 21 -8.21 -1.07 9.73
N MET A 22 -8.20 -1.27 11.05
CA MET A 22 -9.28 -0.82 11.95
C MET A 22 -9.40 0.71 11.99
N GLN A 23 -8.26 1.41 11.87
CA GLN A 23 -8.23 2.87 11.86
C GLN A 23 -8.63 3.44 10.48
N TRP A 24 -8.26 2.76 9.40
CA TRP A 24 -8.65 3.07 8.04
C TRP A 24 -10.14 2.89 7.82
N ALA A 25 -10.70 1.74 8.17
CA ALA A 25 -12.13 1.46 8.02
C ALA A 25 -13.02 2.50 8.73
N ARG A 26 -12.57 2.99 9.90
CA ARG A 26 -13.22 4.10 10.62
C ARG A 26 -13.15 5.43 9.88
N ARG A 27 -12.03 5.73 9.22
CA ARG A 27 -11.80 6.99 8.49
C ARG A 27 -12.47 7.03 7.12
N THR A 28 -12.67 5.87 6.50
CA THR A 28 -13.25 5.77 5.16
C THR A 28 -14.74 5.47 5.17
N LEU A 29 -15.42 5.57 6.33
CA LEU A 29 -16.87 5.33 6.47
C LEU A 29 -17.32 3.98 5.88
N GLY A 30 -16.46 2.95 5.96
CA GLY A 30 -16.76 1.62 5.44
C GLY A 30 -16.33 1.35 3.98
N GLU A 31 -15.61 2.28 3.31
CA GLU A 31 -14.93 1.96 2.05
C GLU A 31 -14.00 0.76 2.25
N PRO A 32 -13.98 -0.23 1.33
CA PRO A 32 -13.10 -1.36 1.43
C PRO A 32 -11.64 -0.90 1.57
N PRO A 33 -10.93 -1.38 2.60
CA PRO A 33 -9.54 -1.03 2.78
C PRO A 33 -8.72 -1.53 1.59
N VAL A 34 -7.74 -0.72 1.18
CA VAL A 34 -6.81 -1.11 0.13
C VAL A 34 -6.04 -2.34 0.60
N TYR A 35 -6.17 -3.46 -0.11
CA TYR A 35 -5.52 -4.72 0.24
C TYR A 35 -3.99 -4.54 0.31
N PRO A 36 -3.28 -5.19 1.27
CA PRO A 36 -1.82 -5.11 1.41
C PRO A 36 -1.04 -5.36 0.10
N ALA A 37 -1.52 -6.29 -0.72
CA ALA A 37 -0.95 -6.57 -2.04
C ALA A 37 -1.04 -5.36 -2.99
N ALA A 38 -2.17 -4.66 -3.01
CA ALA A 38 -2.36 -3.46 -3.82
C ALA A 38 -1.53 -2.28 -3.30
N MET A 39 -1.36 -2.17 -1.97
CA MET A 39 -0.45 -1.21 -1.35
C MET A 39 1.00 -1.45 -1.78
N LEU A 40 1.46 -2.69 -1.68
CA LEU A 40 2.81 -3.10 -2.08
C LEU A 40 3.03 -2.87 -3.57
N GLN A 41 2.10 -3.30 -4.43
CA GLN A 41 2.16 -3.07 -5.88
C GLN A 41 2.24 -1.56 -6.21
N THR A 42 1.50 -0.73 -5.50
CA THR A 42 1.52 0.74 -5.67
C THR A 42 2.89 1.31 -5.34
N CYS A 43 3.46 0.91 -4.20
CA CYS A 43 4.78 1.37 -3.79
C CYS A 43 5.86 0.92 -4.78
N ILE A 44 5.83 -0.34 -5.21
CA ILE A 44 6.80 -0.87 -6.20
C ILE A 44 6.68 -0.14 -7.54
N SER A 45 5.45 0.05 -8.03
CA SER A 45 5.20 0.79 -9.28
C SER A 45 5.72 2.22 -9.21
N TRP A 46 5.57 2.87 -8.05
CA TRP A 46 6.08 4.22 -7.81
C TRP A 46 7.60 4.26 -7.78
N LEU A 47 8.25 3.37 -7.02
CA LEU A 47 9.71 3.28 -6.92
C LEU A 47 10.37 2.91 -8.25
N ALA A 48 9.66 2.17 -9.12
CA ALA A 48 10.09 1.87 -10.48
C ALA A 48 9.99 3.08 -11.44
N GLY A 49 9.55 4.25 -10.96
CA GLY A 49 9.40 5.47 -11.77
C GLY A 49 8.06 5.56 -12.51
N GLY A 50 7.05 4.77 -12.13
CA GLY A 50 5.73 4.82 -12.75
C GLY A 50 5.00 6.15 -12.50
N SER A 51 4.07 6.49 -13.39
CA SER A 51 3.32 7.75 -13.30
C SER A 51 2.47 7.81 -12.05
N TYR A 52 2.75 8.78 -11.16
CA TYR A 52 1.97 9.06 -9.96
C TYR A 52 0.47 9.15 -10.25
N HIS A 53 0.08 9.90 -11.28
CA HIS A 53 -1.32 10.12 -11.58
C HIS A 53 -2.01 8.81 -12.00
N HIS A 54 -1.34 8.02 -12.85
CA HIS A 54 -1.88 6.75 -13.32
C HIS A 54 -2.01 5.73 -12.19
N ILE A 55 -0.96 5.54 -11.39
CA ILE A 55 -0.96 4.58 -10.27
C ILE A 55 -2.05 4.95 -9.26
N ARG A 56 -2.13 6.23 -8.89
CA ARG A 56 -3.13 6.72 -7.92
C ARG A 56 -4.56 6.51 -8.42
N VAL A 57 -4.84 6.80 -9.69
CA VAL A 57 -6.17 6.61 -10.28
C VAL A 57 -6.51 5.12 -10.34
N ASN A 58 -5.57 4.27 -10.71
CA ASN A 58 -5.77 2.82 -10.78
C ASN A 58 -6.14 2.20 -9.43
N ILE A 59 -5.52 2.65 -8.33
CA ILE A 59 -5.86 2.18 -6.98
C ILE A 59 -7.07 2.89 -6.36
N GLY A 60 -7.64 3.89 -7.05
CA GLY A 60 -8.83 4.61 -6.56
C GLY A 60 -8.59 5.42 -5.29
N THR A 61 -7.40 5.99 -5.09
CA THR A 61 -7.06 6.71 -3.84
C THR A 61 -6.88 8.21 -4.04
N SER A 62 -7.04 8.99 -2.96
CA SER A 62 -6.74 10.42 -2.97
C SER A 62 -5.23 10.69 -3.04
N ARG A 63 -4.82 11.93 -3.29
CA ARG A 63 -3.39 12.30 -3.21
C ARG A 63 -2.79 11.96 -1.84
N ALA A 64 -3.50 12.26 -0.75
CA ALA A 64 -3.04 11.96 0.60
C ALA A 64 -3.00 10.45 0.86
N GLY A 65 -4.01 9.70 0.37
CA GLY A 65 -4.04 8.24 0.47
C GLY A 65 -2.87 7.57 -0.24
N PHE A 66 -2.50 8.05 -1.43
CA PHE A 66 -1.33 7.55 -2.17
C PHE A 66 -0.05 7.65 -1.36
N TYR A 67 0.27 8.83 -0.82
CA TYR A 67 1.50 9.01 -0.04
C TYR A 67 1.46 8.25 1.28
N ARG A 68 0.29 8.12 1.92
CA ARG A 68 0.12 7.25 3.09
C ARG A 68 0.47 5.80 2.75
N ILE A 69 -0.05 5.26 1.65
CA ILE A 69 0.28 3.90 1.19
C ILE A 69 1.80 3.74 1.01
N VAL A 70 2.45 4.66 0.30
CA VAL A 70 3.91 4.62 0.08
C VAL A 70 4.68 4.64 1.41
N HIS A 71 4.32 5.53 2.33
CA HIS A 71 4.97 5.61 3.64
C HIS A 71 4.74 4.37 4.51
N THR A 72 3.52 3.84 4.54
CA THR A 72 3.20 2.62 5.30
C THR A 72 4.01 1.44 4.77
N VAL A 73 4.05 1.24 3.44
CA VAL A 73 4.81 0.14 2.84
C VAL A 73 6.32 0.28 3.09
N LEU A 74 6.89 1.47 2.89
CA LEU A 74 8.31 1.71 3.15
C LEU A 74 8.67 1.50 4.64
N ARG A 75 7.80 1.91 5.56
CA ARG A 75 8.00 1.65 6.99
C ARG A 75 7.97 0.16 7.29
N ALA A 76 6.97 -0.56 6.77
CA ALA A 76 6.80 -1.98 7.01
C ALA A 76 8.01 -2.81 6.52
N ILE A 77 8.60 -2.44 5.38
CA ILE A 77 9.75 -3.15 4.79
C ILE A 77 11.07 -2.82 5.51
N ASN A 78 11.19 -1.63 6.12
CA ASN A 78 12.40 -1.18 6.82
C ASN A 78 12.45 -1.57 8.31
N ASN A 79 11.43 -2.29 8.81
CA ASN A 79 11.33 -2.79 10.19
C ASN A 79 11.85 -4.24 10.28
#